data_AF-A0A672R4R1-F1
#
_entry.id   AF-A0A672R4R1-F1
#
_cell.length_a   1.000
_cell.length_b   1.000
_cell.length_c   1.000
_cell.angle_alpha   90.00
_cell.angle_beta   90.00
_cell.angle_gamma   90.00
#
_symmetry.space_group_name_H-M   'P 1'
#
loop_
_entity.id
_entity.type
_entity.pdbx_description
1 polymer ?
#
loop_
_entity_poly.entity_id
_entity_poly.type
_entity_poly.pdbx_seq_one_letter_code
_entity_poly.pdbx_strand_id
1 'polypeptide(L)'
;MIRPLTIILHLCGYRVKLELGHRALVRKKPTVEGFTHDWMVFVRGPEHSNIQHFVEKVVFHLHESFPRPKRGMKRFTITYH
;
A
#
# COMPACT_ATOMS: atom_id res chain seq x y z
N MET A 1 11.04 4.69 -10.61
CA MET A 1 10.57 4.21 -9.29
C MET A 1 10.36 5.42 -8.41
N ILE A 2 9.13 5.75 -8.05
CA ILE A 2 8.86 6.87 -7.12
C ILE A 2 9.33 6.43 -5.73
N ARG A 3 10.11 7.26 -5.05
CA ARG A 3 10.59 6.96 -3.69
C ARG A 3 9.38 6.82 -2.76
N PRO A 4 9.33 5.81 -1.87
CA PRO A 4 8.28 5.71 -0.86
C PRO A 4 8.21 6.99 -0.02
N LEU A 5 7.00 7.43 0.30
CA LEU A 5 6.75 8.52 1.23
C LEU A 5 6.97 8.02 2.66
N THR A 6 7.89 8.65 3.37
CA THR A 6 8.10 8.37 4.80
C THR A 6 7.19 9.27 5.63
N ILE A 7 6.34 8.66 6.45
CA ILE A 7 5.50 9.34 7.45
C ILE A 7 6.13 9.12 8.83
N ILE A 8 6.22 10.20 9.60
CA ILE A 8 6.64 10.16 11.00
C ILE A 8 5.42 10.48 11.87
N LEU A 9 5.00 9.51 12.67
CA LEU A 9 3.91 9.65 13.63
C LEU A 9 4.49 9.91 15.02
N HIS A 10 3.96 10.93 15.69
CA HIS A 10 4.29 11.26 17.07
C HIS A 10 3.16 10.77 17.98
N LEU A 11 3.43 9.70 18.74
CA LEU A 11 2.46 9.01 19.59
C LEU A 11 2.93 9.05 21.04
N CYS A 12 2.40 9.97 21.85
CA CYS A 12 2.66 10.09 23.30
C CYS A 12 4.14 9.83 23.70
N GLY A 13 5.08 10.59 23.12
CA GLY A 13 6.51 10.48 23.41
C GLY A 13 7.29 9.49 22.53
N TYR A 14 6.60 8.62 21.78
CA TYR A 14 7.21 7.72 20.81
C TYR A 14 7.17 8.30 19.40
N ARG A 15 8.23 8.02 18.63
CA ARG A 15 8.32 8.36 17.21
C ARG A 15 8.27 7.08 16.40
N VAL A 16 7.23 6.93 15.59
CA VAL A 16 7.06 5.79 14.69
C VAL A 16 7.28 6.26 13.26
N LYS A 17 8.07 5.50 12.50
CA LYS A 17 8.29 5.75 11.07
C LYS A 17 7.58 4.67 10.26
N LEU A 18 6.81 5.10 9.26
CA LEU A 18 6.18 4.25 8.27
C LEU A 18 6.60 4.69 6.87
N GLU A 19 6.79 3.74 5.97
CA GLU A 19 7.00 3.98 4.55
C GLU A 19 5.75 3.56 3.77
N LEU A 20 5.22 4.49 2.99
CA LEU A 20 4.10 4.28 2.09
C LEU A 20 4.61 4.35 0.67
N GLY A 21 4.32 3.35 -0.14
CA GLY A 21 4.83 3.32 -1.50
C GLY A 21 3.90 2.61 -2.46
N HIS A 22 4.23 2.74 -3.73
CA HIS A 22 3.53 2.05 -4.80
C HIS A 22 4.50 1.66 -5.91
N ARG A 23 4.11 0.67 -6.69
CA ARG A 23 4.71 0.36 -7.99
C ARG A 23 3.59 0.19 -8.99
N ALA A 24 3.79 0.71 -10.19
CA ALA A 24 2.92 0.47 -11.33
C ALA A 24 3.80 0.01 -12.49
N LEU A 25 3.34 -1.01 -13.19
CA LEU A 25 3.98 -1.59 -14.36
C LEU A 25 2.99 -1.53 -15.52
N VAL A 26 3.43 -0.91 -16.61
CA VAL A 26 2.65 -0.89 -17.86
C VAL A 26 2.59 -2.31 -18.41
N ARG A 27 1.39 -2.81 -18.71
CA ARG A 27 1.21 -4.12 -19.33
C ARG A 27 1.54 -4.04 -20.82
N LYS A 28 2.14 -5.09 -21.36
CA LYS A 28 2.41 -5.20 -22.81
C LYS A 28 1.12 -5.27 -23.63
N LYS A 29 0.06 -5.85 -23.06
CA LYS A 29 -1.29 -5.93 -23.62
C LYS A 29 -2.31 -5.66 -22.50
N PRO A 30 -3.37 -4.88 -22.76
CA PRO A 30 -4.44 -4.69 -21.79
C PRO A 30 -5.11 -6.01 -21.38
N THR A 31 -5.75 -6.04 -20.21
CA THR A 31 -6.62 -7.17 -19.83
C THR A 31 -7.87 -7.21 -20.72
N VAL A 32 -8.68 -8.27 -20.60
CA VAL A 32 -9.96 -8.39 -21.32
C VAL A 32 -10.91 -7.25 -20.93
N GLU A 33 -10.83 -6.78 -19.68
CA GLU A 33 -11.56 -5.65 -19.13
C GLU A 33 -10.94 -4.29 -19.49
N GLY A 34 -9.81 -4.28 -20.20
CA GLY A 34 -9.15 -3.06 -20.68
C GLY A 34 -8.13 -2.44 -19.70
N PHE A 35 -7.75 -3.11 -18.61
CA PHE A 35 -6.76 -2.57 -17.69
C PHE A 35 -5.36 -2.55 -18.31
N THR A 36 -4.68 -1.41 -18.21
CA THR A 36 -3.38 -1.16 -18.88
C THR A 36 -2.17 -1.29 -17.96
N HIS A 37 -2.39 -1.33 -16.65
CA HIS A 37 -1.32 -1.32 -15.65
C HIS A 37 -1.56 -2.36 -14.57
N ASP A 38 -0.51 -3.07 -14.21
CA ASP A 38 -0.43 -3.81 -12.95
C ASP A 38 0.11 -2.87 -11.89
N TRP A 39 -0.48 -2.84 -10.71
CA TRP A 39 0.01 -1.96 -9.66
C TRP A 39 -0.10 -2.60 -8.29
N MET A 40 0.75 -2.13 -7.39
CA MET A 40 0.74 -2.49 -5.99
C MET A 40 0.94 -1.25 -5.13
N VAL A 41 0.31 -1.23 -3.96
CA VAL A 41 0.52 -0.22 -2.92
C VAL A 41 0.85 -0.93 -1.61
N PHE A 42 1.71 -0.33 -0.80
CA PHE A 42 2.14 -0.94 0.46
C PHE A 42 2.31 0.09 1.57
N VAL A 43 2.19 -0.40 2.81
CA VAL A 43 2.61 0.27 4.04
C VAL A 43 3.60 -0.66 4.74
N ARG A 44 4.78 -0.17 5.10
CA ARG A 44 5.80 -0.97 5.78
C ARG A 44 6.60 -0.14 6.78
N GLY A 45 7.39 -0.79 7.62
CA GLY A 45 8.41 -0.13 8.42
C GLY A 45 9.67 0.17 7.60
N PRO A 46 10.48 1.16 8.01
CA PRO A 46 11.79 1.39 7.40
C PRO A 46 12.67 0.14 7.51
N GLU A 47 13.52 -0.08 6.52
CA GLU A 47 14.46 -1.22 6.48
C GLU A 47 13.80 -2.60 6.69
N HIS A 48 12.53 -2.73 6.29
CA HIS A 48 11.70 -3.94 6.49
C HIS A 48 11.42 -4.30 7.96
N SER A 49 11.49 -3.33 8.86
CA SER A 49 11.09 -3.50 10.26
C SER A 49 9.63 -3.93 10.40
N ASN A 50 9.36 -4.77 11.41
CA ASN A 50 8.03 -5.31 11.66
C ASN A 50 7.13 -4.28 12.36
N ILE A 51 6.10 -3.80 11.65
CA ILE A 51 5.13 -2.82 12.16
C ILE A 51 3.89 -3.45 12.82
N GLN A 52 3.75 -4.78 12.75
CA GLN A 52 2.58 -5.49 13.29
C GLN A 52 2.45 -5.37 14.82
N HIS A 53 3.52 -4.99 15.52
CA HIS A 53 3.50 -4.82 16.97
C HIS A 53 2.65 -3.63 17.42
N PHE A 54 2.45 -2.63 16.54
CA PHE A 54 1.73 -1.39 16.86
C PHE A 54 0.73 -0.97 15.77
N VAL A 55 0.69 -1.67 14.63
CA VAL A 55 -0.32 -1.49 13.59
C VAL A 55 -1.24 -2.70 13.59
N GLU A 56 -2.46 -2.51 14.10
CA GLU A 56 -3.49 -3.56 14.11
C GLU A 56 -3.99 -3.87 12.69
N LYS A 57 -4.27 -2.83 11.90
CA LYS A 57 -4.87 -2.94 10.57
C LYS A 57 -4.51 -1.76 9.68
N VAL A 58 -4.33 -2.03 8.40
CA VAL A 58 -4.33 -0.99 7.35
C VAL A 58 -5.57 -1.14 6.50
N VAL A 59 -6.23 -0.01 6.23
CA VAL A 59 -7.39 0.07 5.35
C VAL A 59 -7.02 0.92 4.14
N PHE A 60 -7.06 0.32 2.96
CA PHE A 60 -6.91 1.03 1.70
C PHE A 60 -8.29 1.38 1.16
N HIS A 61 -8.49 2.66 0.85
CA HIS A 61 -9.68 3.17 0.19
C HIS A 61 -9.34 3.34 -1.30
N LEU A 62 -9.78 2.38 -2.12
CA LEU A 62 -9.64 2.43 -3.56
C LEU A 62 -10.79 3.22 -4.18
N HIS A 63 -10.61 3.63 -5.44
CA HIS A 63 -11.68 4.23 -6.23
C HIS A 63 -12.87 3.27 -6.36
N GLU A 64 -14.09 3.79 -6.42
CA GLU A 64 -15.34 3.00 -6.37
C GLU A 64 -15.53 2.07 -7.57
N SER A 65 -14.84 2.35 -8.68
CA SER A 65 -14.79 1.45 -9.83
C SER A 65 -14.15 0.09 -9.52
N PHE A 66 -13.39 -0.02 -8.42
CA PHE A 66 -12.79 -1.29 -8.01
C PHE A 66 -13.76 -2.10 -7.16
N PRO A 67 -13.89 -3.41 -7.42
CA PRO A 67 -14.70 -4.27 -6.57
C PRO A 67 -14.12 -4.29 -5.15
N ARG A 68 -15.01 -4.13 -4.17
CA ARG A 68 -14.68 -4.00 -2.74
C ARG A 68 -13.62 -2.91 -2.51
N PRO A 69 -13.98 -1.62 -2.69
CA PRO A 69 -13.01 -0.52 -2.71
C PRO A 69 -12.35 -0.30 -1.35
N LYS A 70 -13.04 -0.65 -0.23
CA LYS A 70 -12.48 -0.62 1.11
C LYS A 70 -11.83 -1.97 1.46
N ARG A 71 -10.50 -2.06 1.37
CA ARG A 71 -9.75 -3.30 1.63
C ARG A 71 -9.00 -3.20 2.95
N GLY A 72 -9.42 -4.00 3.93
CA GLY A 72 -8.75 -4.12 5.23
C GLY A 72 -7.89 -5.38 5.27
N MET A 73 -6.57 -5.24 5.45
CA MET A 73 -5.65 -6.37 5.39
C MET A 73 -4.68 -6.43 6.58
N LYS A 74 -4.44 -7.65 7.05
CA LYS A 74 -3.37 -8.00 8.00
C LYS A 74 -1.99 -8.06 7.31
N ARG A 75 -1.97 -8.32 6.00
CA ARG A 75 -0.79 -8.23 5.14
C ARG A 75 -0.80 -6.86 4.47
N PHE A 76 0.09 -5.96 4.88
CA PHE A 76 0.05 -4.52 4.54
C PHE A 76 0.46 -4.18 3.08
N THR A 77 0.17 -5.08 2.13
CA THR A 77 0.47 -4.94 0.70
C THR A 77 -0.74 -5.36 -0.12
N ILE A 78 -1.22 -4.49 -1.01
CA ILE A 78 -2.21 -4.83 -2.05
C ILE A 78 -1.50 -4.94 -3.38
N THR A 79 -1.80 -6.01 -4.11
CA THR A 79 -1.46 -6.16 -5.54
C THR A 79 -2.75 -6.22 -6.34
N TYR A 80 -2.77 -5.57 -7.50
CA TYR A 80 -3.84 -5.64 -8.48
C TYR A 80 -3.26 -5.98 -9.86
N HIS A 81 -3.91 -6.88 -10.58
CA HIS A 81 -3.50 -7.46 -11.88
C HIS A 81 -4.54 -7.17 -12.95
#